data_AF-A0A382G396-F1
#
_entry.id   AF-A0A382G396-F1
#
_cell.length_a   1.000
_cell.length_b   1.000
_cell.length_c   1.000
_cell.angle_alpha   90.00
_cell.angle_beta   90.00
_cell.angle_gamma   90.00
#
_symmetry.space_group_name_H-M   'P 1'
#
loop_
_entity.id
_entity.type
_entity.pdbx_description
1 polymer ?
#
loop_
_entity_poly.entity_id
_entity_poly.type
_entity_poly.pdbx_seq_one_letter_code
_entity_poly.pdbx_strand_id
1 'polypeptide(L)'
;MVTKKKNKAPKKPGTSLREINIASPGGDLQSYISSVYGIGILSAEEERKLAEDLYYRDDLEAARKLVLAHLRFVVHVARTYSGYGLSEADLIQEGNIGLMKAVRKFNPEVGVRLVSFAIHWIKAEMHEYILRNWKILKIATTKAQRKLFFNLRSKKKGLSWLTEKEINLISSDLKVKPSEVREMEKRLSGLDISFDPPEGADDEGVQMSPSQYLKDSTSDPADMYEKSTL
;
A
#
# COMPACT_ATOMS: atom_id res chain seq x y z
N MET A 1 -60.47 13.33 -8.60
CA MET A 1 -59.81 13.01 -7.32
C MET A 1 -58.32 12.81 -7.59
N VAL A 2 -57.49 13.77 -7.20
CA VAL A 2 -56.03 13.72 -7.38
C VAL A 2 -55.42 13.03 -6.15
N THR A 3 -54.94 11.79 -6.31
CA THR A 3 -54.27 11.04 -5.25
C THR A 3 -52.82 11.51 -5.11
N LYS A 4 -52.52 12.26 -4.05
CA LYS A 4 -51.16 12.67 -3.65
C LYS A 4 -50.28 11.43 -3.43
N LYS A 5 -49.22 11.26 -4.25
CA LYS A 5 -48.10 10.37 -3.94
C LYS A 5 -47.38 10.89 -2.68
N LYS A 6 -47.39 10.11 -1.60
CA LYS A 6 -46.58 10.38 -0.40
C LYS A 6 -45.11 10.17 -0.75
N ASN A 7 -44.31 11.24 -0.69
CA ASN A 7 -42.85 11.17 -0.77
C ASN A 7 -42.32 10.38 0.43
N LYS A 8 -41.63 9.26 0.16
CA LYS A 8 -40.89 8.49 1.17
C LYS A 8 -39.70 9.33 1.63
N ALA A 9 -39.62 9.60 2.93
CA ALA A 9 -38.47 10.24 3.56
C ALA A 9 -37.19 9.39 3.35
N PRO A 10 -36.00 10.02 3.23
CA PRO A 10 -34.74 9.31 3.08
C PRO A 10 -34.45 8.47 4.34
N LYS A 11 -34.17 7.17 4.14
CA LYS A 11 -33.78 6.26 5.23
C LYS A 11 -32.47 6.75 5.85
N LYS A 12 -32.49 7.13 7.13
CA LYS A 12 -31.27 7.40 7.90
C LYS A 12 -30.40 6.13 7.95
N PRO A 13 -29.09 6.21 7.70
CA PRO A 13 -28.19 5.06 7.85
C PRO A 13 -28.24 4.62 9.32
N GLY A 14 -28.42 3.31 9.55
CA GLY A 14 -28.54 2.77 10.90
C GLY A 14 -27.24 2.96 11.69
N THR A 15 -27.36 3.52 12.90
CA THR A 15 -26.26 3.78 13.83
C THR A 15 -25.83 2.53 14.62
N SER A 16 -26.60 1.45 14.57
CA SER A 16 -26.26 0.22 15.29
C SER A 16 -25.20 -0.59 14.53
N LEU A 17 -24.13 -0.95 15.23
CA LEU A 17 -23.18 -1.96 14.79
C LEU A 17 -23.94 -3.27 14.59
N ARG A 18 -24.23 -3.63 13.33
CA ARG A 18 -24.71 -4.96 13.01
C ARG A 18 -23.53 -5.92 13.12
N GLU A 19 -23.68 -6.96 13.92
CA GLU A 19 -22.74 -8.08 13.92
C GLU A 19 -22.86 -8.78 12.57
N ILE A 20 -21.85 -8.61 11.72
CA ILE A 20 -21.77 -9.33 10.46
C ILE A 20 -21.12 -10.67 10.78
N ASN A 21 -21.87 -11.75 10.59
CA ASN A 21 -21.26 -13.06 10.37
C ASN A 21 -20.48 -12.94 9.05
N ILE A 22 -19.14 -12.86 9.15
CA ILE A 22 -18.23 -12.87 8.00
C ILE A 22 -18.28 -14.29 7.42
N ALA A 23 -19.37 -14.60 6.71
CA ALA A 23 -19.56 -15.86 6.02
C ALA A 23 -18.87 -15.77 4.66
N SER A 24 -17.54 -15.89 4.68
CA SER A 24 -16.73 -16.70 3.75
C SER A 24 -15.26 -16.25 3.82
N PRO A 25 -14.35 -17.07 4.34
CA PRO A 25 -12.93 -16.87 4.15
C PRO A 25 -12.52 -17.35 2.75
N GLY A 26 -11.96 -16.44 1.95
CA GLY A 26 -11.15 -16.77 0.78
C GLY A 26 -11.89 -16.75 -0.56
N GLY A 27 -11.66 -15.72 -1.36
CA GLY A 27 -11.90 -15.78 -2.81
C GLY A 27 -12.01 -14.42 -3.48
N ASP A 28 -12.81 -13.51 -2.91
CA ASP A 28 -13.16 -12.28 -3.59
C ASP A 28 -13.02 -11.03 -2.70
N LEU A 29 -12.08 -10.16 -3.10
CA LEU A 29 -11.84 -8.87 -2.47
C LEU A 29 -13.12 -8.01 -2.44
N GLN A 30 -13.98 -8.10 -3.46
CA GLN A 30 -15.20 -7.30 -3.52
C GLN A 30 -16.21 -7.73 -2.44
N SER A 31 -16.31 -9.03 -2.17
CA SER A 31 -17.14 -9.57 -1.09
C SER A 31 -16.67 -9.08 0.29
N TYR A 32 -15.36 -9.02 0.54
CA TYR A 32 -14.80 -8.41 1.76
C TYR A 32 -15.14 -6.92 1.86
N ILE A 33 -14.90 -6.17 0.78
CA ILE A 33 -15.21 -4.73 0.74
C ILE A 33 -16.69 -4.50 1.02
N SER A 34 -17.58 -5.23 0.34
CA SER A 34 -19.04 -5.14 0.55
C SER A 34 -19.42 -5.37 2.02
N SER A 35 -18.83 -6.40 2.66
CA SER A 35 -19.04 -6.71 4.07
C SER A 35 -18.60 -5.57 4.98
N VAL A 36 -17.41 -5.00 4.74
CA VAL A 36 -16.87 -3.86 5.49
C VAL A 36 -17.77 -2.61 5.37
N TYR A 37 -18.34 -2.36 4.19
CA TYR A 37 -19.27 -1.25 3.99
C TYR A 37 -20.62 -1.44 4.68
N GLY A 38 -21.01 -2.69 4.99
CA GLY A 38 -22.20 -3.03 5.78
C GLY A 38 -22.07 -2.72 7.28
N ILE A 39 -20.86 -2.48 7.79
CA ILE A 39 -20.61 -2.15 9.19
C ILE A 39 -21.10 -0.72 9.47
N GLY A 40 -21.82 -0.57 10.59
CA GLY A 40 -22.31 0.72 11.08
C GLY A 40 -21.17 1.67 11.41
N ILE A 41 -21.37 2.97 11.14
CA ILE A 41 -20.40 4.01 11.50
C ILE A 41 -20.72 4.48 12.92
N LEU A 42 -19.70 4.53 13.77
CA LEU A 42 -19.83 5.03 15.13
C LEU A 42 -20.06 6.54 15.15
N SER A 43 -20.98 6.98 16.01
CA SER A 43 -21.05 8.37 16.42
C SER A 43 -19.82 8.75 17.26
N ALA A 44 -19.55 10.06 17.40
CA ALA A 44 -18.43 10.53 18.20
C ALA A 44 -18.56 10.15 19.69
N GLU A 45 -19.79 10.08 20.21
CA GLU A 45 -20.07 9.68 21.58
C GLU A 45 -19.81 8.18 21.81
N GLU A 46 -20.26 7.33 20.88
CA GLU A 46 -19.98 5.89 20.94
C GLU A 46 -18.50 5.58 20.76
N GLU A 47 -17.81 6.27 19.84
CA GLU A 47 -16.36 6.13 19.65
C GLU A 47 -15.61 6.50 20.94
N ARG A 48 -15.98 7.62 21.58
CA ARG A 48 -15.38 8.03 22.85
C ARG A 48 -15.62 7.00 23.94
N LYS A 49 -16.86 6.52 24.09
CA LYS A 49 -17.20 5.52 25.11
C LYS A 49 -16.40 4.23 24.93
N LEU A 50 -16.34 3.70 23.71
CA LEU A 50 -15.54 2.50 23.41
C LEU A 50 -14.05 2.74 23.64
N ALA A 51 -13.54 3.93 23.32
CA ALA A 51 -12.15 4.27 23.58
C ALA A 51 -11.84 4.40 25.08
N GLU A 52 -12.75 4.94 25.88
CA GLU A 52 -12.64 4.99 27.35
C GLU A 52 -12.69 3.59 27.96
N ASP A 53 -13.63 2.75 27.51
CA ASP A 53 -13.74 1.36 27.97
C ASP A 53 -12.45 0.57 27.65
N LEU A 54 -11.89 0.75 26.46
CA LEU A 54 -10.58 0.17 26.12
C LEU A 54 -9.44 0.76 26.98
N TYR A 55 -9.36 2.08 27.10
CA TYR A 55 -8.22 2.75 27.73
C TYR A 55 -8.15 2.52 29.25
N TYR A 56 -9.29 2.58 29.95
CA TYR A 56 -9.33 2.45 31.40
C TYR A 56 -9.61 1.03 31.89
N ARG A 57 -10.22 0.16 31.07
CA ARG A 57 -10.63 -1.20 31.49
C ARG A 57 -10.04 -2.32 30.65
N ASP A 58 -9.22 -2.00 29.64
CA ASP A 58 -8.62 -2.97 28.71
C ASP A 58 -9.68 -3.89 28.04
N ASP A 59 -10.85 -3.32 27.72
CA ASP A 59 -11.95 -4.07 27.09
C ASP A 59 -11.64 -4.43 25.63
N LEU A 60 -11.34 -5.71 25.40
CA LEU A 60 -11.04 -6.25 24.08
C LEU A 60 -12.23 -6.20 23.10
N GLU A 61 -13.47 -6.28 23.58
CA GLU A 61 -14.65 -6.12 22.72
C GLU A 61 -14.81 -4.67 22.27
N ALA A 62 -14.44 -3.71 23.13
CA ALA A 62 -14.41 -2.32 22.75
C ALA A 62 -13.35 -2.06 21.65
N ALA A 63 -12.15 -2.64 21.79
CA ALA A 63 -11.13 -2.61 20.73
C ALA A 63 -11.64 -3.22 19.43
N ARG A 64 -12.29 -4.39 19.48
CA ARG A 64 -12.85 -5.08 18.31
C ARG A 64 -13.86 -4.20 17.58
N LYS A 65 -14.80 -3.58 18.31
CA LYS A 65 -15.80 -2.66 17.75
C LYS A 65 -15.17 -1.43 17.12
N LEU A 66 -14.17 -0.83 17.77
CA LEU A 66 -13.42 0.32 17.24
C LEU A 66 -12.72 -0.05 15.92
N VAL A 67 -12.04 -1.21 15.86
CA VAL A 67 -11.38 -1.66 14.63
C VAL A 67 -12.40 -1.89 13.52
N LEU A 68 -13.46 -2.67 13.78
CA LEU A 68 -14.47 -3.01 12.77
C LEU A 68 -15.14 -1.77 12.16
N ALA A 69 -15.49 -0.78 13.00
CA ALA A 69 -16.11 0.46 12.54
C ALA A 69 -15.21 1.28 11.59
N HIS A 70 -13.90 1.10 11.65
CA HIS A 70 -12.90 1.87 10.90
C HIS A 70 -12.29 1.12 9.71
N LEU A 71 -12.65 -0.15 9.47
CA LEU A 71 -12.14 -0.91 8.31
C LEU A 71 -12.43 -0.21 6.97
N ARG A 72 -13.58 0.47 6.86
CA ARG A 72 -13.94 1.25 5.65
C ARG A 72 -12.92 2.34 5.34
N PHE A 73 -12.37 2.97 6.38
CA PHE A 73 -11.34 3.99 6.24
C PHE A 73 -10.02 3.39 5.75
N VAL A 74 -9.65 2.21 6.24
CA VAL A 74 -8.45 1.49 5.76
C VAL A 74 -8.55 1.20 4.26
N VAL A 75 -9.70 0.69 3.80
CA VAL A 75 -9.95 0.44 2.36
C VAL A 75 -9.78 1.73 1.55
N HIS A 76 -10.31 2.85 2.03
CA HIS A 76 -10.14 4.15 1.36
C HIS A 76 -8.66 4.56 1.26
N VAL A 77 -7.89 4.38 2.33
CA VAL A 77 -6.45 4.72 2.34
C VAL A 77 -5.67 3.80 1.40
N ALA A 78 -5.94 2.48 1.41
CA ALA A 78 -5.25 1.50 0.56
C ALA A 78 -5.36 1.84 -0.93
N ARG A 79 -6.55 2.28 -1.38
CA ARG A 79 -6.78 2.67 -2.79
C ARG A 79 -5.88 3.79 -3.29
N THR A 80 -5.41 4.66 -2.40
CA THR A 80 -4.45 5.73 -2.77
C THR A 80 -3.08 5.19 -3.18
N TYR A 81 -2.79 3.92 -2.90
CA TYR A 81 -1.54 3.22 -3.22
C TYR A 81 -1.67 2.22 -4.38
N SER A 82 -2.82 2.15 -5.06
CA SER A 82 -3.04 1.27 -6.22
C SER A 82 -2.01 1.46 -7.35
N GLY A 83 -1.46 2.67 -7.50
CA GLY A 83 -0.48 3.01 -8.53
C GLY A 83 0.90 2.34 -8.40
N TYR A 84 1.16 1.55 -7.35
CA TYR A 84 2.40 0.79 -7.15
C TYR A 84 2.36 -0.62 -7.75
N GLY A 85 1.20 -1.09 -8.23
CA GLY A 85 1.08 -2.42 -8.84
C GLY A 85 1.06 -3.59 -7.83
N LEU A 86 0.84 -3.30 -6.55
CA LEU A 86 0.70 -4.31 -5.50
C LEU A 86 -0.77 -4.69 -5.29
N SER A 87 -0.99 -5.89 -4.75
CA SER A 87 -2.32 -6.38 -4.36
C SER A 87 -3.02 -5.42 -3.40
N GLU A 88 -4.22 -4.94 -3.78
CA GLU A 88 -5.05 -4.09 -2.91
C GLU A 88 -5.44 -4.85 -1.63
N ALA A 89 -5.67 -6.16 -1.72
CA ALA A 89 -5.98 -6.99 -0.57
C ALA A 89 -4.84 -6.96 0.47
N ASP A 90 -3.60 -7.11 0.03
CA ASP A 90 -2.46 -7.10 0.94
C ASP A 90 -2.25 -5.72 1.57
N LEU A 91 -2.40 -4.65 0.78
CA LEU A 91 -2.36 -3.28 1.29
C LEU A 91 -3.41 -3.03 2.37
N ILE A 92 -4.64 -3.52 2.16
CA ILE A 92 -5.72 -3.44 3.16
C ILE A 92 -5.33 -4.19 4.42
N GLN A 93 -4.77 -5.39 4.30
CA GLN A 93 -4.35 -6.19 5.46
C GLN A 93 -3.26 -5.51 6.28
N GLU A 94 -2.24 -4.95 5.63
CA GLU A 94 -1.19 -4.17 6.29
C GLU A 94 -1.75 -2.90 6.94
N GLY A 95 -2.69 -2.25 6.26
CA GLY A 95 -3.45 -1.14 6.82
C GLY A 95 -4.25 -1.51 8.07
N ASN A 96 -4.89 -2.68 8.08
CA ASN A 96 -5.64 -3.20 9.22
C ASN A 96 -4.71 -3.47 10.40
N ILE A 97 -3.50 -4.00 10.16
CA ILE A 97 -2.45 -4.15 11.18
C ILE A 97 -2.08 -2.78 11.76
N GLY A 98 -1.92 -1.76 10.91
CA GLY A 98 -1.67 -0.38 11.34
C GLY A 98 -2.80 0.20 12.18
N LEU A 99 -4.06 -0.04 11.79
CA LEU A 99 -5.23 0.36 12.56
C LEU A 99 -5.26 -0.32 13.94
N MET A 100 -4.99 -1.62 14.02
CA MET A 100 -4.93 -2.35 15.30
C MET A 100 -3.84 -1.78 16.22
N LYS A 101 -2.66 -1.48 15.66
CA LYS A 101 -1.56 -0.82 16.40
C LYS A 101 -1.97 0.57 16.91
N ALA A 102 -2.72 1.34 16.12
CA ALA A 102 -3.24 2.64 16.51
C ALA A 102 -4.28 2.54 17.64
N VAL A 103 -5.27 1.65 17.50
CA VAL A 103 -6.34 1.46 18.50
C VAL A 103 -5.75 1.13 19.86
N ARG A 104 -4.75 0.24 19.93
CA ARG A 104 -4.06 -0.11 21.18
C ARG A 104 -3.34 1.08 21.85
N LYS A 105 -2.94 2.10 21.09
CA LYS A 105 -2.18 3.27 21.56
C LYS A 105 -3.01 4.54 21.65
N PHE A 106 -4.30 4.46 21.34
CA PHE A 106 -5.16 5.62 21.29
C PHE A 106 -5.53 6.08 22.70
N ASN A 107 -5.36 7.38 22.97
CA ASN A 107 -5.77 7.99 24.23
C ASN A 107 -7.01 8.88 23.98
N PRO A 108 -8.19 8.56 24.56
CA PRO A 108 -9.41 9.35 24.39
C PRO A 108 -9.34 10.75 25.02
N GLU A 109 -8.47 11.00 26.00
CA GLU A 109 -8.36 12.29 26.69
C GLU A 109 -7.80 13.41 25.80
N VAL A 110 -7.13 13.05 24.70
CA VAL A 110 -6.56 14.01 23.73
C VAL A 110 -7.68 14.74 22.96
N GLY A 111 -8.91 14.21 22.95
CA GLY A 111 -10.06 14.88 22.34
C GLY A 111 -10.05 14.90 20.80
N VAL A 112 -9.23 14.08 20.16
CA VAL A 112 -9.19 13.90 18.70
C VAL A 112 -9.92 12.64 18.29
N ARG A 113 -10.48 12.62 17.08
CA ARG A 113 -11.11 11.42 16.50
C ARG A 113 -10.07 10.32 16.27
N LEU A 114 -10.46 9.06 16.48
CA LEU A 114 -9.58 7.90 16.28
C LEU A 114 -8.99 7.88 14.87
N VAL A 115 -9.79 8.19 13.84
CA VAL A 115 -9.35 8.27 12.44
C VAL A 115 -8.14 9.19 12.25
N SER A 116 -8.18 10.37 12.86
CA SER A 116 -7.12 11.38 12.76
C SER A 116 -5.81 10.88 13.36
N PHE A 117 -5.88 10.09 14.42
CA PHE A 117 -4.71 9.45 15.02
C PHE A 117 -4.23 8.23 14.20
N ALA A 118 -5.16 7.38 13.78
CA ALA A 118 -4.87 6.09 13.15
C ALA A 118 -4.27 6.21 11.75
N ILE A 119 -4.57 7.29 11.00
CA ILE A 119 -4.06 7.46 9.63
C ILE A 119 -2.53 7.36 9.53
N HIS A 120 -1.80 7.86 10.53
CA HIS A 120 -0.34 7.82 10.52
C HIS A 120 0.19 6.38 10.68
N TRP A 121 -0.45 5.56 11.52
CA TRP A 121 -0.11 4.15 11.71
C TRP A 121 -0.47 3.32 10.48
N ILE A 122 -1.66 3.54 9.92
CA ILE A 122 -2.14 2.86 8.71
C ILE A 122 -1.18 3.12 7.55
N LYS A 123 -0.85 4.40 7.30
CA LYS A 123 0.09 4.76 6.23
C LYS A 123 1.49 4.23 6.46
N ALA A 124 1.95 4.21 7.71
CA ALA A 124 3.29 3.71 8.04
C ALA A 124 3.43 2.21 7.71
N GLU A 125 2.46 1.38 8.10
CA GLU A 125 2.47 -0.06 7.79
C GLU A 125 2.36 -0.31 6.29
N MET A 126 1.42 0.36 5.61
CA MET A 126 1.31 0.26 4.14
C MET A 126 2.59 0.69 3.44
N HIS A 127 3.21 1.80 3.85
CA HIS A 127 4.48 2.26 3.28
C HIS A 127 5.61 1.24 3.47
N GLU A 128 5.70 0.63 4.65
CA GLU A 128 6.72 -0.39 4.92
C GLU A 128 6.49 -1.64 4.07
N TYR A 129 5.23 -2.07 3.89
CA TYR A 129 4.88 -3.15 2.97
C TYR A 129 5.26 -2.84 1.53
N ILE A 130 4.90 -1.64 1.04
CA ILE A 130 5.22 -1.22 -0.32
C ILE A 130 6.74 -1.25 -0.54
N LEU A 131 7.52 -0.67 0.37
CA LEU A 131 8.98 -0.63 0.25
C LEU A 131 9.62 -2.03 0.21
N ARG A 132 9.03 -3.00 0.92
CA ARG A 132 9.54 -4.38 0.99
C ARG A 132 9.18 -5.23 -0.22
N ASN A 133 8.02 -4.97 -0.84
CA ASN A 133 7.42 -5.86 -1.83
C ASN A 133 7.32 -5.25 -3.23
N TRP A 134 7.64 -3.96 -3.42
CA TRP A 134 7.49 -3.30 -4.72
C TRP A 134 8.40 -3.86 -5.82
N LYS A 135 9.61 -4.30 -5.46
CA LYS A 135 10.55 -4.99 -6.36
C LYS A 135 11.29 -6.09 -5.60
N ILE A 136 11.78 -7.09 -6.34
CA ILE A 136 12.58 -8.19 -5.78
C ILE A 136 13.82 -7.64 -5.08
N LEU A 137 14.50 -6.69 -5.74
CA LEU A 137 15.62 -5.98 -5.14
C LEU A 137 15.08 -4.87 -4.25
N LYS A 138 15.43 -4.95 -2.96
CA LYS A 138 15.04 -3.94 -1.97
C LYS A 138 15.59 -2.57 -2.36
N ILE A 139 14.67 -1.63 -2.57
CA ILE A 139 14.99 -0.24 -2.87
C ILE A 139 14.67 0.59 -1.63
N ALA A 140 15.36 1.72 -1.47
CA ALA A 140 15.12 2.68 -0.41
C ALA A 140 15.41 2.17 1.02
N THR A 141 16.66 1.78 1.24
CA THR A 141 17.19 1.48 2.57
C THR A 141 17.45 2.75 3.40
N THR A 142 17.74 3.88 2.75
CA THR A 142 18.04 5.14 3.43
C THR A 142 16.81 6.05 3.55
N LYS A 143 16.84 6.98 4.52
CA LYS A 143 15.76 7.98 4.72
C LYS A 143 15.55 8.85 3.48
N ALA A 144 16.63 9.25 2.80
CA ALA A 144 16.59 10.04 1.57
C ALA A 144 15.91 9.27 0.44
N GLN A 145 16.31 8.01 0.24
CA GLN A 145 15.72 7.15 -0.78
C GLN A 145 14.23 6.86 -0.49
N ARG A 146 13.83 6.60 0.76
CA ARG A 146 12.41 6.44 1.13
C ARG A 146 11.58 7.67 0.78
N LYS A 147 12.12 8.86 1.06
CA LYS A 147 11.46 10.13 0.72
C LYS A 147 11.31 10.29 -0.80
N LEU A 148 12.35 9.97 -1.56
CA LEU A 148 12.31 10.00 -3.02
C LEU A 148 11.33 8.96 -3.57
N PHE A 149 11.31 7.73 -3.06
CA PHE A 149 10.43 6.67 -3.53
C PHE A 149 8.95 7.09 -3.57
N PHE A 150 8.44 7.68 -2.49
CA PHE A 150 7.03 8.09 -2.42
C PHE A 150 6.71 9.43 -3.09
N ASN A 151 7.69 10.32 -3.28
CA ASN A 151 7.44 11.70 -3.74
C ASN A 151 8.01 12.03 -5.13
N LEU A 152 8.93 11.22 -5.66
CA LEU A 152 9.60 11.52 -6.92
C LEU A 152 8.61 11.48 -8.09
N ARG A 153 7.74 10.46 -8.11
CA ARG A 153 6.73 10.30 -9.18
C ARG A 153 5.71 11.42 -9.22
N SER A 154 5.26 11.93 -8.07
CA SER A 154 4.31 13.05 -8.01
C SER A 154 4.95 14.40 -8.36
N LYS A 155 6.27 14.52 -8.23
CA LYS A 155 7.03 15.72 -8.62
C LYS A 155 7.51 15.70 -10.07
N LYS A 156 7.45 14.55 -10.73
CA LYS A 156 7.79 14.39 -12.14
C LYS A 156 6.62 14.88 -13.01
N LYS A 157 6.87 15.80 -13.93
CA LYS A 157 5.84 16.40 -14.78
C LYS A 157 5.46 15.57 -16.01
N GLY A 158 6.20 14.50 -16.32
CA GLY A 158 5.97 13.64 -17.48
C GLY A 158 6.61 12.26 -17.33
N LEU A 159 6.61 11.47 -18.41
CA LEU A 159 7.25 10.14 -18.42
C LEU A 159 8.74 10.20 -18.78
N SER A 160 9.17 11.24 -19.49
CA SER A 160 10.56 11.44 -19.93
C SER A 160 11.55 11.52 -18.78
N TRP A 161 12.81 11.17 -19.00
CA TRP A 161 13.88 11.34 -18.02
C TRP A 161 13.97 12.77 -17.48
N LEU A 162 14.29 12.93 -16.20
CA LEU A 162 14.40 14.23 -15.56
C LEU A 162 15.59 15.00 -16.15
N THR A 163 15.35 16.28 -16.41
CA THR A 163 16.42 17.21 -16.76
C THR A 163 17.26 17.56 -15.55
N GLU A 164 18.49 18.01 -15.78
CA GLU A 164 19.40 18.45 -14.71
C GLU A 164 18.79 19.57 -13.85
N LYS A 165 17.98 20.45 -14.46
CA LYS A 165 17.26 21.50 -13.73
C LYS A 165 16.21 20.91 -12.78
N GLU A 166 15.43 19.94 -13.24
CA GLU A 166 14.41 19.27 -12.41
C GLU A 166 15.04 18.47 -11.27
N ILE A 167 16.15 17.78 -11.53
CA ILE A 167 16.91 17.06 -10.49
C ILE A 167 17.32 18.00 -9.37
N ASN A 168 17.88 19.17 -9.70
CA ASN A 168 18.33 20.14 -8.71
C ASN A 168 17.16 20.77 -7.92
N LEU A 169 16.02 21.03 -8.58
CA LEU A 169 14.80 21.49 -7.91
C LEU A 169 14.26 20.45 -6.92
N ILE A 170 14.16 19.19 -7.34
CA ILE A 170 13.67 18.08 -6.50
C ILE A 170 14.64 17.82 -5.34
N SER A 171 15.94 17.86 -5.60
CA SER A 171 16.99 17.74 -4.59
C SER A 171 16.85 18.80 -3.49
N SER A 172 16.60 20.06 -3.89
CA SER A 172 16.46 21.17 -2.96
C SER A 172 15.17 21.08 -2.12
N ASP A 173 14.06 20.75 -2.76
CA ASP A 173 12.76 20.59 -2.10
C ASP A 173 12.73 19.40 -1.13
N LEU A 174 13.27 18.25 -1.56
CA LEU A 174 13.31 17.04 -0.75
C LEU A 174 14.51 17.01 0.22
N LYS A 175 15.45 17.96 0.12
CA LYS A 175 16.70 18.02 0.91
C LYS A 175 17.52 16.71 0.81
N VAL A 176 17.78 16.28 -0.41
CA VAL A 176 18.54 15.05 -0.74
C VAL A 176 19.61 15.36 -1.79
N LYS A 177 20.62 14.50 -1.98
CA LYS A 177 21.68 14.78 -2.96
C LYS A 177 21.17 14.62 -4.41
N PRO A 178 21.61 15.44 -5.37
CA PRO A 178 21.25 15.25 -6.79
C PRO A 178 21.59 13.86 -7.33
N SER A 179 22.69 13.26 -6.85
CA SER A 179 23.07 11.89 -7.18
C SER A 179 22.03 10.85 -6.76
N GLU A 180 21.42 11.02 -5.57
CA GLU A 180 20.37 10.12 -5.07
C GLU A 180 19.07 10.25 -5.89
N VAL A 181 18.77 11.45 -6.39
CA VAL A 181 17.61 11.68 -7.28
C VAL A 181 17.80 10.94 -8.61
N ARG A 182 18.98 11.07 -9.25
CA ARG A 182 19.29 10.36 -10.50
C ARG A 182 19.25 8.85 -10.32
N GLU A 183 19.85 8.36 -9.24
CA GLU A 183 19.86 6.94 -8.92
C GLU A 183 18.44 6.41 -8.69
N MET A 184 17.62 7.13 -7.92
CA MET A 184 16.23 6.74 -7.69
C MET A 184 15.42 6.77 -8.99
N GLU A 185 15.60 7.78 -9.84
CA GLU A 185 14.91 7.82 -11.13
C GLU A 185 15.24 6.57 -11.97
N LYS A 186 16.53 6.22 -12.08
CA LYS A 186 16.98 5.03 -12.83
C LYS A 186 16.36 3.74 -12.27
N ARG A 187 16.23 3.64 -10.95
CA ARG A 187 15.59 2.49 -10.28
C ARG A 187 14.07 2.46 -10.48
N LEU A 188 13.42 3.62 -10.53
CA LEU A 188 11.97 3.71 -10.72
C LEU A 188 11.53 3.47 -12.17
N SER A 189 12.37 3.78 -13.15
CA SER A 189 12.07 3.58 -14.58
C SER A 189 12.41 2.17 -15.09
N GLY A 190 13.32 1.46 -14.43
CA GLY A 190 13.70 0.10 -14.83
C GLY A 190 12.62 -0.93 -14.50
N LEU A 191 12.20 -1.72 -15.49
CA LEU A 191 11.40 -2.94 -15.29
C LEU A 191 12.33 -4.09 -14.88
N ASP A 192 11.85 -4.98 -14.00
CA ASP A 192 12.57 -6.22 -13.70
C ASP A 192 12.28 -7.21 -14.84
N ILE A 193 13.31 -7.76 -15.46
CA ILE A 193 13.20 -8.68 -16.59
C ILE A 193 13.34 -10.11 -16.06
N SER A 194 12.46 -11.02 -16.50
CA SER A 194 12.61 -12.44 -16.19
C SER A 194 13.88 -12.98 -16.86
N PHE A 195 14.66 -13.80 -16.14
CA PHE A 195 15.85 -14.44 -16.70
C PHE A 195 15.50 -15.43 -17.82
N ASP A 196 14.34 -16.08 -17.70
CA ASP A 196 13.85 -17.09 -18.64
C ASP A 196 12.33 -16.93 -18.79
N PRO A 197 11.85 -15.98 -19.62
CA PRO A 197 10.43 -15.82 -19.89
C PRO A 197 9.90 -17.02 -20.69
N PRO A 198 8.64 -17.46 -20.47
CA PRO A 198 8.06 -18.57 -21.22
C PRO A 198 7.92 -18.20 -22.71
N GLU A 199 8.21 -19.16 -23.60
CA GLU A 199 8.06 -19.00 -25.04
C GLU A 199 6.58 -18.79 -25.41
N GLY A 200 6.27 -17.75 -26.20
CA GLY A 200 4.92 -17.50 -26.71
C GLY A 200 4.13 -16.35 -26.07
N ALA A 201 4.76 -15.47 -25.29
CA ALA A 201 4.11 -14.24 -24.81
C ALA A 201 4.00 -13.19 -25.93
N ASP A 202 2.98 -13.30 -26.78
CA ASP A 202 2.28 -12.28 -27.60
C ASP A 202 3.03 -11.10 -28.27
N ASP A 203 4.36 -11.13 -28.41
CA ASP A 203 5.10 -10.10 -29.16
C ASP A 203 5.85 -10.74 -30.34
N GLU A 204 5.61 -10.22 -31.56
CA GLU A 204 6.13 -10.68 -32.85
C GLU A 204 7.64 -10.42 -33.04
N GLY A 205 8.43 -10.62 -31.99
CA GLY A 205 9.87 -10.64 -32.05
C GLY A 205 10.36 -11.72 -31.10
N VAL A 206 11.15 -12.67 -31.61
CA VAL A 206 11.88 -13.64 -30.77
C VAL A 206 12.77 -12.83 -29.81
N GLN A 207 12.24 -12.48 -28.63
CA GLN A 207 13.03 -11.92 -27.55
C GLN A 207 13.86 -13.07 -27.02
N MET A 208 15.09 -13.16 -27.53
CA MET A 208 16.12 -14.03 -26.99
C MET A 208 16.19 -13.79 -25.49
N SER A 209 15.94 -14.83 -24.70
CA SER A 209 15.90 -14.71 -23.24
C SER A 209 17.27 -14.32 -22.69
N PRO A 210 17.35 -13.63 -21.54
CA PRO A 210 18.63 -13.39 -20.88
C PRO A 210 19.48 -14.66 -20.73
N SER A 211 18.86 -15.81 -20.46
CA SER A 211 19.53 -17.11 -20.40
C SER A 211 20.28 -17.50 -21.68
N GLN A 212 19.87 -17.01 -22.85
CA GLN A 212 20.46 -17.36 -24.14
C GLN A 212 21.66 -16.47 -24.53
N TYR A 213 21.72 -15.20 -24.09
CA TYR A 213 22.79 -14.27 -24.49
C TYR A 213 23.77 -13.92 -23.37
N LEU A 214 23.42 -14.16 -22.10
CA LEU A 214 24.34 -13.97 -20.99
C LEU A 214 25.44 -15.03 -21.04
N LYS A 215 26.68 -14.57 -21.17
CA LYS A 215 27.87 -15.44 -21.19
C LYS A 215 28.45 -15.58 -19.80
N ASP A 216 28.87 -16.80 -19.46
CA ASP A 216 29.73 -17.03 -18.31
C ASP A 216 31.18 -16.69 -18.68
N SER A 217 31.74 -15.66 -18.05
CA SER A 217 33.12 -15.23 -18.29
C SER A 217 34.16 -16.10 -17.59
N THR A 218 33.75 -17.07 -16.76
CA THR A 218 34.66 -17.91 -15.98
C THR A 218 34.82 -19.33 -16.54
N SER A 219 33.93 -19.72 -17.45
CA SER A 219 33.84 -21.08 -18.00
C SER A 219 34.08 -21.11 -19.50
N ASP A 220 35.09 -20.36 -19.99
CA ASP A 220 35.51 -20.50 -21.38
C ASP A 220 36.16 -21.88 -21.57
N PRO A 221 35.62 -22.75 -22.46
CA PRO A 221 36.18 -24.07 -22.71
C PRO A 221 37.67 -24.02 -23.13
N ALA A 222 38.12 -22.95 -23.79
CA ALA A 222 39.51 -22.78 -24.17
C ALA A 222 40.41 -22.62 -22.92
N ASP A 223 40.03 -21.73 -22.00
CA ASP A 223 40.77 -21.48 -20.76
C ASP A 223 40.74 -22.71 -19.82
N MET A 224 39.63 -23.45 -19.81
CA MET A 224 39.52 -24.69 -19.03
C MET A 224 40.45 -25.78 -19.55
N TYR A 225 40.56 -25.92 -20.88
CA TYR A 225 41.47 -26.87 -21.49
C TYR A 225 42.94 -26.53 -21.17
N GLU A 226 43.32 -25.26 -21.30
CA GLU A 226 44.67 -24.78 -20.96
C GLU A 226 45.04 -25.11 -19.51
N LYS A 227 44.14 -24.84 -18.55
CA LYS A 227 44.36 -25.16 -17.13
C LYS A 227 44.39 -26.65 -16.82
N SER A 228 43.73 -27.50 -17.62
CA SER A 228 43.70 -28.95 -17.41
C SER A 228 44.92 -29.69 -17.96
N THR A 229 45.67 -29.04 -18.86
CA THR A 229 46.83 -29.62 -19.55
C THR A 229 48.15 -29.19 -18.90
N LEU A 230 48.10 -28.29 -17.91
CA LEU A 230 49.22 -27.87 -17.05
C LEU A 230 49.15 -28.59 -15.69
#